data_AF-A0A1Q7IA18-F1
#
_entry.id   AF-A0A1Q7IA18-F1
#
_cell.length_a   1.000
_cell.length_b   1.000
_cell.length_c   1.000
_cell.angle_alpha   90.00
_cell.angle_beta   90.00
_cell.angle_gamma   90.00
#
_symmetry.space_group_name_H-M   'P 1'
#
loop_
_entity.id
_entity.type
_entity.pdbx_description
1 polymer ?
#
loop_
_entity_poly.entity_id
_entity_poly.type
_entity_poly.pdbx_seq_one_letter_code
_entity_poly.pdbx_strand_id
1 'polypeptide(L)'
;MNLSIDIARKILEASKQRARELRSPVSIAIVDAGGHLVLFERMMSPYGWATGNISIAKACTAVMFNQSTDAVAQWGSGIPGFASSMAEMSQGKFIMAAGGWPIRIGGATIGGIGVSGGNAPGRDDEIARAGLGALEAAAPPIPAQPAQSALPVGSAQQQQHSRPYMQPSPVYPSMPASTMPSTPLSPSGFQSPSLVPSSNSSDSYPEESVSTHYLTPEQQQEDNSMNDQANVQLNENRSGGQQ
;
A
#
# COMPACT_ATOMS: atom_id res chain seq x y z
N MET A 1 -13.38 -2.38 20.33
CA MET A 1 -14.15 -3.39 19.57
C MET A 1 -13.17 -4.07 18.64
N ASN A 2 -13.07 -5.40 18.67
CA ASN A 2 -12.09 -6.14 17.86
C ASN A 2 -12.77 -6.72 16.61
N LEU A 3 -12.03 -6.87 15.51
CA LEU A 3 -12.54 -7.45 14.27
C LEU A 3 -12.88 -8.94 14.48
N SER A 4 -14.14 -9.32 14.26
CA SER A 4 -14.54 -10.73 14.25
C SER A 4 -14.06 -11.43 12.97
N ILE A 5 -13.64 -12.69 13.09
CA ILE A 5 -13.23 -13.53 11.96
C ILE A 5 -14.35 -13.69 10.93
N ASP A 6 -15.63 -13.69 11.35
CA ASP A 6 -16.75 -13.84 10.43
C ASP A 6 -16.97 -12.58 9.59
N ILE A 7 -16.71 -11.41 10.18
CA ILE A 7 -16.73 -10.13 9.45
C ILE A 7 -15.56 -10.10 8.45
N ALA A 8 -14.37 -10.49 8.90
CA ALA A 8 -13.20 -10.59 8.02
C ALA A 8 -13.45 -11.53 6.82
N ARG A 9 -14.02 -12.71 7.05
CA ARG A 9 -14.39 -13.66 5.98
C ARG A 9 -15.39 -13.05 5.00
N LYS A 10 -16.44 -12.39 5.47
CA LYS A 10 -17.45 -11.74 4.61
C LYS A 10 -16.81 -10.69 3.69
N ILE A 11 -15.98 -9.83 4.26
CA ILE A 11 -15.26 -8.79 3.52
C ILE A 11 -14.35 -9.43 2.46
N LEU A 12 -13.57 -10.45 2.86
CA LEU A 12 -12.65 -11.13 1.96
C LEU A 12 -13.38 -11.83 0.81
N GLU A 13 -14.47 -12.55 1.08
CA GLU A 13 -15.24 -13.24 0.05
C GLU A 13 -15.86 -12.27 -0.96
N ALA A 14 -16.37 -11.12 -0.50
CA ALA A 14 -16.89 -10.09 -1.38
C ALA A 14 -15.80 -9.46 -2.25
N SER A 15 -14.63 -9.14 -1.67
CA SER A 15 -13.47 -8.67 -2.44
C SER A 15 -13.02 -9.71 -3.46
N LYS A 16 -12.94 -10.98 -3.05
CA LYS A 16 -12.54 -12.08 -3.94
C LYS A 16 -13.54 -12.26 -5.09
N GLN A 17 -14.83 -12.16 -4.81
CA GLN A 17 -15.87 -12.20 -5.84
C GLN A 17 -15.69 -11.07 -6.84
N ARG A 18 -15.46 -9.83 -6.38
CA ARG A 18 -15.19 -8.71 -7.26
C ARG A 18 -13.92 -8.94 -8.09
N ALA A 19 -12.84 -9.43 -7.47
CA ALA A 19 -11.60 -9.73 -8.17
C ALA A 19 -11.80 -10.79 -9.29
N ARG A 20 -12.65 -11.79 -9.07
CA ARG A 20 -13.02 -12.79 -10.11
C ARG A 20 -13.78 -12.15 -11.27
N GLU A 21 -14.76 -11.29 -10.99
CA GLU A 21 -15.51 -10.55 -12.02
C GLU A 21 -14.59 -9.70 -12.90
N LEU A 22 -13.58 -9.10 -12.27
CA LEU A 22 -12.60 -8.25 -12.92
C LEU A 22 -11.43 -9.03 -13.55
N ARG A 23 -11.41 -10.37 -13.39
CA ARG A 23 -10.32 -11.26 -13.82
C ARG A 23 -8.95 -10.76 -13.36
N SER A 24 -8.89 -10.25 -12.13
CA SER A 24 -7.68 -9.68 -11.54
C SER A 24 -7.14 -10.60 -10.45
N PRO A 25 -5.96 -11.21 -10.62
CA PRO A 25 -5.41 -12.14 -9.65
C PRO A 25 -4.67 -11.38 -8.54
N VAL A 26 -5.41 -11.01 -7.50
CA VAL A 26 -4.93 -10.16 -6.38
C VAL A 26 -4.64 -10.97 -5.11
N SER A 27 -3.81 -10.41 -4.24
CA SER A 27 -3.68 -10.77 -2.84
C SER A 27 -4.55 -9.84 -1.99
N ILE A 28 -5.30 -10.41 -1.05
CA ILE A 28 -6.20 -9.71 -0.14
C ILE A 28 -5.75 -10.02 1.29
N ALA A 29 -5.47 -8.98 2.07
CA ALA A 29 -5.11 -9.07 3.47
C ALA A 29 -6.11 -8.30 4.33
N ILE A 30 -6.43 -8.85 5.49
CA ILE A 30 -7.24 -8.22 6.53
C ILE A 30 -6.48 -8.24 7.84
N VAL A 31 -6.37 -7.08 8.47
CA VAL A 31 -5.69 -6.89 9.76
C VAL A 31 -6.65 -6.37 10.82
N ASP A 32 -6.34 -6.62 12.10
CA ASP A 32 -7.05 -6.05 13.24
C ASP A 32 -6.66 -4.57 13.46
N ALA A 33 -7.27 -3.93 14.46
CA ALA A 33 -6.96 -2.54 14.82
C ALA A 33 -5.52 -2.33 15.33
N GLY A 34 -4.81 -3.40 15.72
CA GLY A 34 -3.40 -3.37 16.07
C GLY A 34 -2.46 -3.59 14.87
N GLY A 35 -3.00 -3.83 13.68
CA GLY A 35 -2.21 -4.15 12.48
C GLY A 35 -1.71 -5.60 12.43
N HIS A 36 -2.27 -6.51 13.25
CA HIS A 36 -1.96 -7.94 13.17
C HIS A 36 -2.80 -8.59 12.08
N LEU A 37 -2.19 -9.51 11.33
CA LEU A 37 -2.87 -10.23 10.27
C LEU A 37 -3.94 -11.15 10.85
N VAL A 38 -5.18 -10.99 10.38
CA VAL A 38 -6.33 -11.80 10.78
C VAL A 38 -6.68 -12.81 9.70
N LEU A 39 -6.68 -12.37 8.43
CA LEU A 39 -7.01 -13.21 7.30
C LEU A 39 -6.22 -12.77 6.06
N PHE A 40 -5.79 -13.75 5.26
CA PHE A 40 -5.05 -13.51 4.03
C PHE A 40 -5.47 -14.54 2.99
N GLU A 41 -5.71 -14.08 1.77
CA GLU A 41 -5.92 -14.95 0.62
C GLU A 41 -5.17 -14.39 -0.59
N ARG A 42 -4.39 -15.26 -1.25
CA ARG A 42 -3.73 -14.95 -2.51
C ARG A 42 -4.43 -15.68 -3.63
N MET A 43 -5.03 -14.94 -4.56
CA MET A 43 -5.58 -15.52 -5.77
C MET A 43 -4.44 -15.95 -6.70
N MET A 44 -4.60 -17.08 -7.38
CA MET A 44 -3.56 -17.68 -8.22
C MET A 44 -3.11 -16.69 -9.31
N SER A 45 -1.85 -16.24 -9.20
CA SER A 45 -1.14 -15.50 -10.23
C SER A 45 0.24 -16.13 -10.38
N PRO A 46 0.69 -16.43 -11.61
CA PRO A 46 2.07 -16.84 -11.86
C PRO A 46 3.09 -15.71 -11.59
N TYR A 47 2.63 -14.47 -11.41
CA TYR A 47 3.47 -13.28 -11.20
C TYR A 47 3.12 -12.54 -9.89
N GLY A 48 3.99 -11.64 -9.44
CA GLY A 48 3.71 -10.76 -8.31
C GLY A 48 3.84 -11.42 -6.93
N TRP A 49 4.96 -12.10 -6.67
CA TRP A 49 5.26 -12.68 -5.36
C TRP A 49 5.17 -11.66 -4.20
N ALA A 50 5.53 -10.40 -4.48
CA ALA A 50 5.48 -9.31 -3.51
C ALA A 50 4.06 -8.85 -3.14
N THR A 51 3.03 -9.20 -3.92
CA THR A 51 1.64 -8.75 -3.69
C THR A 51 1.11 -9.14 -2.31
N GLY A 52 1.56 -10.28 -1.76
CA GLY A 52 1.21 -10.70 -0.42
C GLY A 52 1.63 -9.67 0.63
N ASN A 53 2.93 -9.38 0.70
CA ASN A 53 3.47 -8.40 1.64
C ASN A 53 2.92 -6.99 1.38
N ILE A 54 2.74 -6.61 0.12
CA ILE A 54 2.17 -5.29 -0.24
C ILE A 54 0.73 -5.16 0.26
N SER A 55 -0.09 -6.21 0.10
CA SER A 55 -1.48 -6.19 0.59
C SER A 55 -1.54 -6.04 2.12
N ILE A 56 -0.65 -6.73 2.85
CA ILE A 56 -0.54 -6.61 4.30
C ILE A 56 -0.12 -5.18 4.69
N ALA A 57 0.92 -4.64 4.05
CA ALA A 57 1.41 -3.30 4.33
C ALA A 57 0.36 -2.21 4.05
N LYS A 58 -0.44 -2.35 2.97
CA LYS A 58 -1.57 -1.46 2.68
C LYS A 58 -2.64 -1.53 3.78
N ALA A 59 -2.98 -2.73 4.25
CA ALA A 59 -3.95 -2.92 5.33
C ALA A 59 -3.47 -2.28 6.65
N CYS A 60 -2.20 -2.50 7.02
CA CYS A 60 -1.58 -1.89 8.19
C CYS A 60 -1.54 -0.36 8.07
N THR A 61 -1.19 0.17 6.91
CA THR A 61 -1.16 1.62 6.65
C THR A 61 -2.55 2.24 6.85
N ALA A 62 -3.59 1.57 6.36
CA ALA A 62 -4.95 2.06 6.47
C ALA A 62 -5.43 2.15 7.93
N VAL A 63 -5.03 1.19 8.76
CA VAL A 63 -5.29 1.20 10.21
C VAL A 63 -4.46 2.28 10.90
N MET A 64 -3.17 2.36 10.61
CA MET A 64 -2.21 3.27 11.22
C MET A 64 -2.63 4.74 11.09
N PHE A 65 -3.14 5.13 9.92
CA PHE A 65 -3.59 6.50 9.67
C PHE A 65 -5.10 6.68 9.75
N ASN A 66 -5.83 5.59 9.95
CA ASN A 66 -7.29 5.59 9.93
C ASN A 66 -7.83 6.27 8.64
N GLN A 67 -7.20 6.00 7.49
CA GLN A 67 -7.50 6.62 6.19
C GLN A 67 -7.22 5.62 5.07
N SER A 68 -7.71 5.88 3.86
CA SER A 68 -7.30 5.08 2.70
C SER A 68 -5.81 5.30 2.43
N THR A 69 -5.13 4.28 1.92
CA THR A 69 -3.71 4.40 1.57
C THR A 69 -3.46 5.42 0.47
N ASP A 70 -4.45 5.67 -0.38
CA ASP A 70 -4.43 6.74 -1.37
C ASP A 70 -4.46 8.13 -0.72
N ALA A 71 -5.33 8.34 0.27
CA ALA A 71 -5.35 9.59 1.03
C ALA A 71 -4.02 9.83 1.76
N VAL A 72 -3.42 8.78 2.31
CA VAL A 72 -2.06 8.84 2.91
C VAL A 72 -1.01 9.24 1.87
N ALA A 73 -1.12 8.73 0.64
CA ALA A 73 -0.21 9.10 -0.45
C ALA A 73 -0.32 10.58 -0.82
N GLN A 74 -1.55 11.13 -0.85
CA GLN A 74 -1.81 12.52 -1.25
C GLN A 74 -1.08 13.55 -0.37
N TRP A 75 -1.16 13.41 0.96
CA TRP A 75 -0.44 14.32 1.86
C TRP A 75 0.98 13.87 2.16
N GLY A 76 1.24 12.56 2.24
CA GLY A 76 2.55 12.01 2.58
C GLY A 76 3.62 12.25 1.51
N SER A 77 3.22 12.38 0.24
CA SER A 77 4.14 12.72 -0.86
C SER A 77 4.72 14.13 -0.74
N GLY A 78 4.07 15.02 0.02
CA GLY A 78 4.56 16.38 0.29
C GLY A 78 5.63 16.44 1.40
N ILE A 79 5.91 15.32 2.08
CA ILE A 79 6.84 15.26 3.21
C ILE A 79 8.09 14.47 2.79
N PRO A 80 9.25 15.13 2.59
CA PRO A 80 10.47 14.44 2.20
C PRO A 80 10.85 13.31 3.16
N GLY A 81 11.10 12.11 2.62
CA GLY A 81 11.50 10.94 3.41
C GLY A 81 10.38 10.27 4.20
N PHE A 82 9.14 10.76 4.16
CA PHE A 82 8.05 10.19 4.97
C PHE A 82 7.80 8.69 4.66
N ALA A 83 7.71 8.33 3.38
CA ALA A 83 7.46 6.94 3.01
C ALA A 83 8.58 5.98 3.46
N SER A 84 9.84 6.38 3.31
CA SER A 84 10.99 5.57 3.75
C SER A 84 11.06 5.44 5.27
N SER A 85 10.87 6.54 6.00
CA SER A 85 10.90 6.52 7.47
C SER A 85 9.78 5.67 8.05
N MET A 86 8.58 5.76 7.47
CA MET A 86 7.44 4.94 7.90
C MET A 86 7.62 3.46 7.55
N ALA A 87 8.17 3.15 6.38
CA ALA A 87 8.51 1.78 5.99
C ALA A 87 9.56 1.17 6.94
N GLU A 88 10.59 1.93 7.31
CA GLU A 88 11.62 1.47 8.26
C GLU A 88 11.04 1.26 9.67
N MET A 89 10.33 2.25 10.21
CA MET A 89 9.70 2.18 11.52
C MET A 89 8.73 1.00 11.65
N SER A 90 7.96 0.72 10.58
CA SER A 90 6.96 -0.35 10.54
C SER A 90 7.51 -1.72 10.14
N GLN A 91 8.83 -1.85 9.95
CA GLN A 91 9.48 -3.08 9.49
C GLN A 91 8.91 -3.57 8.14
N GLY A 92 8.68 -2.64 7.21
CA GLY A 92 8.14 -2.90 5.87
C GLY A 92 6.62 -3.02 5.80
N LYS A 93 5.88 -2.80 6.90
CA LYS A 93 4.41 -2.84 6.94
C LYS A 93 3.75 -1.50 6.59
N PHE A 94 4.40 -0.68 5.77
CA PHE A 94 3.86 0.60 5.33
C PHE A 94 4.02 0.79 3.82
N ILE A 95 2.90 1.04 3.14
CA ILE A 95 2.84 1.38 1.71
C ILE A 95 1.70 2.38 1.48
N MET A 96 2.02 3.49 0.82
CA MET A 96 1.10 4.55 0.42
C MET A 96 0.68 4.42 -1.05
N ALA A 97 0.00 3.32 -1.38
CA ALA A 97 -0.56 3.09 -2.71
C ALA A 97 -2.00 2.62 -2.61
N ALA A 98 -2.88 3.10 -3.48
CA ALA A 98 -4.32 2.81 -3.46
C ALA A 98 -4.63 1.31 -3.37
N GLY A 99 -5.68 0.96 -2.62
CA GLY A 99 -6.06 -0.44 -2.33
C GLY A 99 -6.07 -0.83 -0.86
N GLY A 100 -5.70 0.07 0.05
CA GLY A 100 -5.84 -0.14 1.49
C GLY A 100 -6.94 0.76 2.07
N TRP A 101 -7.83 0.18 2.88
CA TRP A 101 -8.92 0.91 3.53
C TRP A 101 -9.15 0.45 4.97
N PRO A 102 -9.53 1.37 5.88
CA PRO A 102 -9.93 1.03 7.23
C PRO A 102 -11.33 0.40 7.23
N ILE A 103 -11.49 -0.68 7.99
CA ILE A 103 -12.77 -1.35 8.26
C ILE A 103 -13.41 -0.66 9.46
N ARG A 104 -14.60 -0.08 9.26
CA ARG A 104 -15.31 0.67 10.30
C ARG A 104 -16.67 0.06 10.63
N ILE A 105 -17.00 0.04 11.92
CA ILE A 105 -18.33 -0.32 12.44
C ILE A 105 -18.73 0.72 13.48
N GLY A 106 -19.92 1.32 13.32
CA GLY A 106 -20.40 2.35 14.25
C GLY A 106 -19.46 3.56 14.36
N GLY A 107 -18.76 3.91 13.28
CA GLY A 107 -17.78 5.01 13.26
C GLY A 107 -16.41 4.68 13.85
N ALA A 108 -16.23 3.53 14.50
CA ALA A 108 -14.95 3.08 15.04
C ALA A 108 -14.21 2.17 14.06
N THR A 109 -12.90 2.37 13.91
CA THR A 109 -12.02 1.51 13.11
C THR A 109 -11.67 0.27 13.89
N ILE A 110 -12.04 -0.89 13.36
CA ILE A 110 -11.86 -2.21 13.99
C ILE A 110 -10.77 -3.04 13.31
N GLY A 111 -10.30 -2.59 12.14
CA GLY A 111 -9.28 -3.27 11.35
C GLY A 111 -9.05 -2.58 10.02
N GLY A 112 -8.33 -3.24 9.12
CA GLY A 112 -8.04 -2.74 7.78
C GLY A 112 -8.05 -3.85 6.75
N ILE A 113 -8.44 -3.50 5.53
CA ILE A 113 -8.30 -4.33 4.33
C ILE A 113 -7.19 -3.75 3.45
N GLY A 114 -6.42 -4.62 2.82
CA GLY A 114 -5.45 -4.25 1.79
C GLY A 114 -5.49 -5.22 0.62
N VAL A 115 -5.46 -4.67 -0.59
CA VAL A 115 -5.49 -5.43 -1.85
C VAL A 115 -4.30 -5.03 -2.72
N SER A 116 -3.66 -6.02 -3.34
CA SER A 116 -2.54 -5.79 -4.25
C SER A 116 -2.48 -6.84 -5.36
N GLY A 117 -2.10 -6.41 -6.56
CA GLY A 117 -1.94 -7.29 -7.73
C GLY A 117 -2.90 -6.98 -8.87
N GLY A 118 -3.64 -5.87 -8.77
CA GLY A 118 -4.46 -5.30 -9.82
C GLY A 118 -3.69 -5.20 -11.14
N ASN A 119 -4.29 -5.69 -12.21
CA ASN A 119 -3.73 -5.59 -13.56
C ASN A 119 -3.91 -4.22 -14.22
N ALA A 120 -4.59 -3.29 -13.54
CA ALA A 120 -4.85 -1.92 -14.01
C ALA A 120 -4.88 -0.93 -12.84
N PRO A 121 -4.59 0.37 -13.10
CA PRO A 121 -4.71 1.41 -12.08
C PRO A 121 -6.10 1.44 -11.43
N GLY A 122 -6.14 1.60 -10.11
CA GLY A 122 -7.39 1.67 -9.35
C GLY A 122 -8.09 0.32 -9.10
N ARG A 123 -7.63 -0.79 -9.69
CA ARG A 123 -8.26 -2.12 -9.45
C ARG A 123 -8.16 -2.58 -8.01
N ASP A 124 -7.01 -2.37 -7.39
CA ASP A 124 -6.81 -2.71 -5.98
C ASP A 124 -7.83 -1.97 -5.09
N ASP A 125 -8.07 -0.69 -5.39
CA ASP A 125 -9.02 0.16 -4.66
C ASP A 125 -10.46 -0.31 -4.84
N GLU A 126 -10.86 -0.58 -6.09
CA GLU A 126 -12.19 -1.05 -6.44
C GLU A 126 -12.53 -2.38 -5.73
N ILE A 127 -11.58 -3.32 -5.71
CA ILE A 127 -11.75 -4.63 -5.05
C ILE A 127 -11.83 -4.47 -3.52
N ALA A 128 -11.01 -3.60 -2.93
CA ALA A 128 -11.07 -3.33 -1.50
C ALA A 128 -12.41 -2.72 -1.09
N ARG A 129 -12.89 -1.73 -1.85
CA ARG A 129 -14.17 -1.06 -1.61
C ARG A 129 -15.37 -1.99 -1.78
N ALA A 130 -15.33 -2.92 -2.74
CA ALA A 130 -16.37 -3.94 -2.88
C ALA A 130 -16.50 -4.83 -1.64
N GLY A 131 -15.37 -5.18 -1.00
CA GLY A 131 -15.36 -5.92 0.26
C GLY A 131 -16.02 -5.14 1.40
N LEU A 132 -15.74 -3.83 1.49
CA LEU A 132 -16.35 -2.96 2.50
C LEU A 132 -17.86 -2.77 2.27
N GLY A 133 -18.30 -2.65 1.02
CA GLY A 133 -19.72 -2.53 0.70
C GLY A 133 -20.56 -3.73 1.15
N ALA A 134 -19.96 -4.93 1.23
CA ALA A 134 -20.64 -6.11 1.77
C ALA A 134 -20.94 -6.01 3.27
N LEU A 135 -20.17 -5.21 4.02
CA LEU A 135 -20.45 -4.94 5.43
C LEU A 135 -21.64 -3.97 5.59
N GLU A 136 -21.73 -2.96 4.72
CA GLU A 136 -22.84 -2.00 4.71
C GLU A 136 -24.15 -2.66 4.29
N ALA A 137 -24.12 -3.57 3.31
CA ALA A 137 -25.29 -4.33 2.88
C ALA A 137 -25.80 -5.33 3.94
N ALA A 138 -24.93 -5.77 4.86
CA ALA A 138 -25.27 -6.69 5.94
C ALA A 138 -25.69 -6.00 7.25
N ALA A 139 -25.48 -4.69 7.37
CA ALA A 139 -25.96 -3.92 8.51
C ALA A 139 -27.47 -3.69 8.34
N PRO A 140 -28.31 -3.98 9.37
CA PRO A 140 -29.69 -3.51 9.34
C PRO A 140 -29.68 -1.99 9.17
N PRO A 141 -30.63 -1.41 8.40
CA PRO A 141 -30.68 0.03 8.20
C PRO A 141 -30.66 0.70 9.57
N ILE A 142 -29.63 1.52 9.80
CA ILE A 142 -29.57 2.37 10.97
C ILE A 142 -30.89 3.15 10.96
N PRO A 143 -31.75 3.04 12.00
CA PRO A 143 -32.96 3.84 12.04
C PRO A 143 -32.54 5.28 11.85
N ALA A 144 -33.09 5.93 10.82
CA ALA A 144 -32.84 7.34 10.57
C ALA A 144 -32.98 8.07 11.91
N GLN A 145 -31.88 8.67 12.38
CA GLN A 145 -31.97 9.55 13.53
C GLN A 145 -33.10 10.54 13.21
N PRO A 146 -34.11 10.69 14.07
CA PRO A 146 -35.14 11.68 13.84
C PRO A 146 -34.42 13.01 13.64
N ALA A 147 -34.70 13.65 12.50
CA ALA A 147 -34.15 14.94 12.15
C ALA A 147 -34.18 15.82 13.40
N GLN A 148 -33.01 16.23 13.88
CA GLN A 148 -32.94 17.22 14.94
C GLN A 148 -33.79 18.38 14.46
N SER A 149 -34.91 18.58 15.15
CA SER A 149 -35.87 19.63 14.90
C SER A 149 -35.10 20.92 14.76
N ALA A 150 -35.06 21.45 13.54
CA ALA A 150 -34.48 22.74 13.24
C ALA A 150 -35.09 23.73 14.23
N LEU A 151 -34.26 24.22 15.15
CA LEU A 151 -34.60 25.38 15.95
C LEU A 151 -35.02 26.49 14.97
N PRO A 152 -36.13 27.21 15.21
CA PRO A 152 -36.57 28.24 14.30
C PRO A 152 -35.45 29.27 14.16
N VAL A 153 -34.96 29.44 12.94
CA VAL A 153 -34.09 30.55 12.57
C VAL A 153 -34.93 31.81 12.75
N GLY A 154 -34.82 32.42 13.92
CA GLY A 154 -35.43 33.70 14.21
C GLY A 154 -34.96 34.71 13.17
N SER A 155 -35.92 35.35 12.50
CA SER A 155 -35.71 36.45 11.58
C SER A 155 -34.85 37.53 12.25
N ALA A 156 -33.58 37.61 11.86
CA ALA A 156 -32.69 38.67 12.28
C ALA A 156 -33.17 39.98 11.64
N GLN A 157 -33.91 40.76 12.44
CA GLN A 157 -34.17 42.16 12.15
C GLN A 157 -32.84 42.89 12.02
N GLN A 158 -32.71 43.60 10.91
CA GLN A 158 -31.60 44.43 10.51
C GLN A 158 -31.52 45.65 11.43
N GLN A 159 -30.93 45.50 12.62
CA GLN A 159 -30.54 46.63 13.45
C GLN A 159 -29.16 47.11 13.02
N GLN A 160 -29.15 48.23 12.30
CA GLN A 160 -27.98 49.07 12.09
C GLN A 160 -27.41 49.48 13.45
N HIS A 161 -26.37 48.81 13.91
CA HIS A 161 -25.53 49.30 15.00
C HIS A 161 -24.08 49.31 14.55
N SER A 162 -23.55 50.52 14.61
CA SER A 162 -22.20 51.00 14.33
C SER A 162 -21.11 49.98 14.65
N ARG A 163 -20.28 49.66 13.65
CA ARG A 163 -19.04 48.89 13.83
C ARG A 163 -18.13 49.62 14.85
N PRO A 164 -17.72 49.00 15.96
CA PRO A 164 -16.57 49.48 16.70
C PRO A 164 -15.29 49.13 15.94
N TYR A 165 -14.35 50.07 16.01
CA TYR A 165 -13.11 50.19 15.24
C TYR A 165 -12.28 48.90 15.12
N MET A 166 -11.72 48.68 13.92
CA MET A 166 -10.54 47.83 13.72
C MET A 166 -9.41 48.34 14.62
N GLN A 167 -8.95 47.51 15.54
CA GLN A 167 -7.67 47.72 16.20
C GLN A 167 -6.56 47.50 15.14
N PRO A 168 -5.61 48.43 14.96
CA PRO A 168 -4.46 48.20 14.09
C PRO A 168 -3.53 47.14 14.70
N SER A 169 -2.97 46.29 13.85
CA SER A 169 -1.94 45.31 14.22
C SER A 169 -0.74 45.98 14.91
N PRO A 170 -0.13 45.37 15.93
CA PRO A 170 1.06 45.92 16.56
C PRO A 170 2.21 45.99 15.55
N VAL A 171 2.73 47.20 15.32
CA VAL A 171 3.97 47.46 14.59
C VAL A 171 5.12 47.05 15.51
N TYR A 172 5.80 45.95 15.19
CA TYR A 172 7.03 45.59 15.88
C TYR A 172 8.15 46.58 15.47
N PRO A 173 8.89 47.19 16.42
CA PRO A 173 10.04 48.00 16.09
C PRO A 173 11.11 47.11 15.44
N SER A 174 11.57 47.52 14.25
CA SER A 174 12.70 46.94 13.55
C SER A 174 13.93 46.96 14.44
N MET A 175 14.46 45.78 14.77
CA MET A 175 15.71 45.64 15.51
C MET A 175 16.86 46.25 14.71
N PRO A 176 17.76 47.04 15.33
CA PRO A 176 18.97 47.50 14.66
C PRO A 176 19.88 46.31 14.35
N ALA A 177 20.43 46.30 13.13
CA ALA A 177 21.42 45.32 12.71
C ALA A 177 22.60 45.33 13.69
N SER A 178 22.81 44.24 14.41
CA SER A 178 24.05 44.02 15.16
C SER A 178 25.20 43.90 14.16
N THR A 179 25.97 44.97 14.08
CA THR A 179 27.29 45.04 13.46
C THR A 179 28.19 43.98 14.09
N MET A 180 28.36 42.85 13.40
CA MET A 180 29.42 41.89 13.72
C MET A 180 30.76 42.56 13.43
N PRO A 181 31.74 42.55 14.35
CA PRO A 181 33.09 43.03 14.06
C PRO A 181 33.76 42.07 13.07
N SER A 182 34.08 42.59 11.90
CA SER A 182 34.96 41.99 10.90
C SER A 182 36.38 41.86 11.46
N THR A 183 36.79 40.64 11.76
CA THR A 183 38.22 40.32 11.96
C THR A 183 38.62 39.27 10.93
N PRO A 184 39.58 39.56 10.03
CA PRO A 184 40.04 38.60 9.04
C PRO A 184 41.00 37.60 9.69
N LEU A 185 40.70 36.31 9.61
CA LEU A 185 41.68 35.24 9.86
C LEU A 185 42.22 34.78 8.50
N SER A 186 43.50 35.03 8.29
CA SER A 186 44.31 34.64 7.13
C SER A 186 44.35 33.12 6.91
N PRO A 187 44.59 32.66 5.67
CA PRO A 187 44.54 31.24 5.32
C PRO A 187 45.91 30.59 5.48
N SER A 188 46.03 29.59 6.36
CA SER A 188 47.21 28.73 6.46
C SER A 188 46.79 27.29 6.74
N GLY A 189 47.01 26.41 5.76
CA GLY A 189 47.30 24.99 6.02
C GLY A 189 46.13 24.01 6.07
N PHE A 190 45.43 23.79 4.95
CA PHE A 190 44.80 22.49 4.72
C PHE A 190 45.89 21.50 4.27
N GLN A 191 46.48 20.77 5.23
CA GLN A 191 47.17 19.52 4.94
C GLN A 191 46.13 18.41 4.88
N SER A 192 46.05 17.76 3.71
CA SER A 192 45.32 16.51 3.51
C SER A 192 45.89 15.41 4.42
N PRO A 193 45.08 14.63 5.15
CA PRO A 193 45.57 13.41 5.75
C PRO A 193 45.69 12.33 4.68
N SER A 194 46.92 11.84 4.54
CA SER A 194 47.36 10.76 3.68
C SER A 194 46.51 9.49 3.79
N LEU A 195 46.32 8.87 2.63
CA LEU A 195 45.85 7.51 2.44
C LEU A 195 46.69 6.52 3.27
N VAL A 196 46.05 5.84 4.22
CA VAL A 196 46.55 4.60 4.82
C VAL A 196 46.21 3.44 3.88
N PRO A 197 47.18 2.63 3.43
CA PRO A 197 46.87 1.37 2.75
C PRO A 197 46.61 0.30 3.81
N SER A 198 45.37 -0.17 3.91
CA SER A 198 45.04 -1.40 4.63
C SER A 198 45.54 -2.59 3.83
N SER A 199 46.60 -3.24 4.31
CA SER A 199 47.01 -4.57 3.86
C SER A 199 45.95 -5.58 4.25
N ASN A 200 45.09 -5.97 3.30
CA ASN A 200 44.21 -7.11 3.48
C ASN A 200 44.97 -8.37 3.04
N SER A 201 45.35 -9.17 4.03
CA SER A 201 45.82 -10.54 3.88
C SER A 201 44.74 -11.37 3.21
N SER A 202 45.02 -11.83 1.99
CA SER A 202 44.18 -12.78 1.26
C SER A 202 44.31 -14.17 1.89
N ASP A 203 43.39 -14.49 2.79
CA ASP A 203 43.13 -15.87 3.18
C ASP A 203 42.59 -16.64 1.97
N SER A 204 43.31 -17.73 1.69
CA SER A 204 43.09 -18.65 0.59
C SER A 204 41.91 -19.57 0.91
N TYR A 205 40.84 -19.51 0.12
CA TYR A 205 39.80 -20.54 0.08
C TYR A 205 40.15 -21.55 -1.02
N PRO A 206 40.08 -22.87 -0.77
CA PRO A 206 40.27 -23.88 -1.81
C PRO A 206 39.00 -24.00 -2.66
N GLU A 207 39.19 -24.07 -3.98
CA GLU A 207 38.12 -24.29 -4.96
C GLU A 207 37.52 -25.70 -4.83
N GLU A 208 36.22 -25.79 -4.58
CA GLU A 208 35.43 -26.97 -4.89
C GLU A 208 34.85 -26.84 -6.31
N SER A 209 35.37 -27.67 -7.20
CA SER A 209 34.92 -27.85 -8.58
C SER A 209 33.51 -28.43 -8.63
N VAL A 210 32.50 -27.61 -8.89
CA VAL A 210 31.16 -28.07 -9.29
C VAL A 210 31.16 -28.34 -10.78
N SER A 211 31.27 -29.63 -11.15
CA SER A 211 31.14 -30.10 -12.53
C SER A 211 29.73 -29.82 -13.05
N THR A 212 29.59 -28.77 -13.86
CA THR A 212 28.40 -28.50 -14.65
C THR A 212 28.43 -29.45 -15.85
N HIS A 213 27.58 -30.48 -15.85
CA HIS A 213 27.34 -31.29 -17.04
C HIS A 213 26.57 -30.44 -18.05
N TYR A 214 27.28 -29.89 -19.04
CA TYR A 214 26.67 -29.35 -20.25
C TYR A 214 26.25 -30.54 -21.13
N LEU A 215 24.94 -30.65 -21.40
CA LEU A 215 24.40 -31.58 -22.41
C LEU A 215 24.92 -31.17 -23.79
N THR A 216 25.37 -32.13 -24.58
CA THR A 216 25.82 -31.91 -25.96
C THR A 216 24.62 -31.72 -26.90
N PRO A 217 24.78 -30.97 -28.01
CA PRO A 217 23.68 -30.70 -28.97
C PRO A 217 23.01 -31.95 -29.58
N GLU A 218 23.68 -33.11 -29.54
CA GLU A 218 23.14 -34.37 -30.07
C GLU A 218 22.10 -35.02 -29.14
N GLN A 219 22.06 -34.69 -27.85
CA GLN A 219 21.06 -35.23 -26.92
C GLN A 219 19.76 -34.43 -26.87
N GLN A 220 19.70 -33.25 -27.51
CA GLN A 220 18.49 -32.42 -27.61
C GLN A 220 17.61 -32.73 -28.84
N GLN A 221 18.08 -33.61 -29.75
CA GLN A 221 17.36 -33.93 -30.98
C GLN A 221 16.54 -35.23 -30.91
N GLU A 222 16.82 -36.13 -29.98
CA GLU A 222 16.03 -37.37 -29.81
C GLU A 222 14.74 -37.13 -29.00
N ASP A 223 14.74 -36.23 -28.02
CA ASP A 223 13.58 -35.95 -27.17
C ASP A 223 12.46 -35.18 -27.91
N ASN A 224 12.82 -34.42 -28.95
CA ASN A 224 11.86 -33.73 -29.82
C ASN A 224 11.17 -34.65 -30.84
N SER A 225 11.63 -35.90 -31.03
CA SER A 225 10.99 -36.84 -31.96
C SER A 225 9.87 -37.67 -31.32
N MET A 226 9.84 -37.79 -30.00
CA MET A 226 8.83 -38.55 -29.27
C MET A 226 7.55 -37.76 -28.96
N ASN A 227 7.61 -36.42 -28.98
CA ASN A 227 6.45 -35.58 -28.62
C ASN A 227 5.54 -35.24 -29.82
N ASP A 228 6.04 -35.40 -31.06
CA ASP A 228 5.25 -35.14 -32.27
C ASP A 228 4.34 -36.33 -32.67
N GLN A 229 4.64 -37.56 -32.25
CA GLN A 229 3.77 -38.71 -32.52
C GLN A 229 2.54 -38.77 -31.59
N ALA A 230 2.58 -38.13 -30.42
CA ALA A 230 1.44 -38.09 -29.51
C ALA A 230 0.36 -37.08 -29.95
N ASN A 231 0.71 -36.05 -30.72
CA ASN A 231 -0.22 -35.00 -31.14
C ASN A 231 -1.00 -35.31 -32.44
N VAL A 232 -0.55 -36.27 -33.24
CA VAL A 232 -1.26 -36.70 -34.45
C VAL A 232 -2.40 -37.67 -34.13
N GLN A 233 -2.27 -38.51 -33.09
CA GLN A 233 -3.30 -39.50 -32.72
C GLN A 233 -4.50 -38.95 -31.95
N LEU A 234 -4.42 -37.74 -31.39
CA LEU A 234 -5.54 -37.14 -30.64
C LEU A 234 -6.51 -36.33 -31.52
N ASN A 235 -6.15 -36.01 -32.77
CA ASN A 235 -6.97 -35.17 -33.65
C ASN A 235 -7.88 -35.95 -34.61
N GLU A 236 -7.70 -37.28 -34.75
CA GLU A 236 -8.57 -38.12 -35.59
C GLU A 236 -9.87 -38.55 -34.90
N ASN A 237 -9.96 -38.47 -33.57
CA ASN A 237 -11.14 -38.91 -32.81
C ASN A 237 -12.23 -37.84 -32.58
N ARG A 238 -12.17 -36.69 -33.28
CA ARG A 238 -13.19 -35.61 -33.16
C ARG A 238 -14.01 -35.30 -34.41
N SER A 239 -13.85 -36.03 -35.51
CA SER A 239 -14.62 -35.81 -36.75
C SER A 239 -15.62 -36.93 -37.13
N GLY A 240 -16.00 -37.79 -36.19
CA GLY A 240 -16.83 -38.98 -36.45
C GLY A 240 -18.27 -38.95 -35.93
N GLY A 241 -18.92 -37.79 -35.81
CA GLY A 241 -20.29 -37.75 -35.27
C GLY A 241 -21.08 -36.50 -35.63
N GLN A 242 -21.62 -36.47 -36.84
CA GLN A 242 -22.90 -35.83 -37.20
C GLN A 242 -23.19 -36.04 -38.69
N GLN A 243 -23.98 -37.07 -38.99
CA GLN A 243 -25.15 -37.10 -39.90
C GLN A 243 -25.56 -38.55 -40.18
#